data_AF-A0A444ZFE3-F1
#
_entry.id   AF-A0A444ZFE3-F1
#
_cell.length_a   1.000
_cell.length_b   1.000
_cell.length_c   1.000
_cell.angle_alpha   90.00
_cell.angle_beta   90.00
_cell.angle_gamma   90.00
#
_symmetry.space_group_name_H-M   'P 1'
#
loop_
_entity.id
_entity.type
_entity.pdbx_description
1 polymer ?
#
loop_
_entity_poly.entity_id
_entity_poly.type
_entity_poly.pdbx_seq_one_letter_code
_entity_poly.pdbx_strand_id
1 'polypeptide(L)'
;MNIVTGGESKYVLHRVDEIDAEKFVYNFSIIGGTGLAETLEKIQFESQLVETPNGGSLRKVHVQFFTKGDAKMSEQDLKASQAKVEGLVKLVETFLLANPDY
;
A
#
# COMPACT_ATOMS: atom_id res chain seq x y z
N MET A 1 -9.56 1.34 6.98
CA MET A 1 -8.86 0.05 7.23
C MET A 1 -8.33 0.08 8.65
N ASN A 2 -8.54 -1.00 9.42
CA ASN A 2 -8.02 -1.11 10.79
C ASN A 2 -6.68 -1.86 10.78
N ILE A 3 -5.76 -1.46 11.65
CA ILE A 3 -4.41 -2.00 11.77
C ILE A 3 -4.17 -2.30 13.26
N VAL A 4 -3.78 -3.53 13.59
CA VAL A 4 -3.37 -3.87 14.96
C VAL A 4 -1.84 -3.82 15.02
N THR A 5 -1.29 -3.04 15.94
CA THR A 5 0.16 -2.94 16.12
C THR A 5 0.47 -2.92 17.61
N GLY A 6 1.22 -3.91 18.11
CA GLY A 6 1.59 -3.99 19.53
C GLY A 6 0.41 -4.11 20.50
N GLY A 7 -0.75 -4.63 20.05
CA GLY A 7 -1.98 -4.72 20.84
C GLY A 7 -2.87 -3.49 20.77
N GLU A 8 -2.42 -2.39 20.16
CA GLU A 8 -3.24 -1.21 19.92
C GLU A 8 -3.97 -1.29 18.58
N SER A 9 -5.24 -0.89 18.58
CA SER A 9 -6.03 -0.74 17.36
C SER A 9 -5.83 0.66 16.78
N LYS A 10 -5.32 0.72 15.56
CA LYS A 10 -5.18 1.94 14.75
C LYS A 10 -6.10 1.85 13.53
N TYR A 11 -6.36 2.99 12.89
CA TYR A 11 -7.09 3.02 11.64
C TYR A 11 -6.48 4.01 10.66
N VAL A 12 -6.72 3.76 9.38
CA VAL A 12 -6.41 4.71 8.29
C VAL A 12 -7.65 5.00 7.45
N LEU A 13 -7.78 6.26 7.04
CA LEU A 13 -8.76 6.74 6.10
C LEU A 13 -8.23 6.51 4.68
N HIS A 14 -8.77 5.50 4.02
CA HIS A 14 -8.40 5.10 2.68
C HIS A 14 -9.36 5.75 1.68
N ARG A 15 -8.84 6.55 0.75
CA ARG A 15 -9.58 7.16 -0.35
C ARG A 15 -9.15 6.50 -1.66
N VAL A 16 -10.12 6.01 -2.43
CA VAL A 16 -9.88 5.56 -3.81
C VAL A 16 -9.69 6.79 -4.69
N ASP A 17 -8.60 6.85 -5.44
CA ASP A 17 -8.29 7.95 -6.36
C ASP A 17 -8.63 7.58 -7.80
N GLU A 18 -8.32 6.34 -8.21
CA GLU A 18 -8.57 5.84 -9.57
C GLU A 18 -8.77 4.33 -9.56
N ILE A 19 -9.69 3.86 -10.40
CA ILE A 19 -9.83 2.44 -10.74
C ILE A 19 -9.96 2.36 -12.26
N ASP A 20 -9.04 1.63 -12.90
CA ASP A 20 -9.13 1.25 -14.32
C ASP A 20 -8.97 -0.27 -14.39
N ALA A 21 -10.11 -0.96 -14.54
CA ALA A 21 -10.14 -2.42 -14.55
C ALA A 21 -9.52 -2.99 -15.84
N GLU A 22 -9.59 -2.27 -16.97
CA GLU A 22 -9.02 -2.73 -18.24
C GLU A 22 -7.49 -2.69 -18.22
N LYS A 23 -6.91 -1.71 -17.53
CA LYS A 23 -5.45 -1.56 -17.38
C LYS A 23 -4.90 -2.13 -16.08
N PHE A 24 -5.75 -2.74 -15.27
CA PHE A 24 -5.44 -3.25 -13.92
C PHE A 24 -4.77 -2.21 -13.02
N VAL A 25 -5.28 -0.98 -13.05
CA VAL A 25 -4.81 0.14 -12.21
C VAL A 25 -5.74 0.32 -11.01
N TYR A 26 -5.12 0.49 -9.85
CA TYR A 26 -5.82 0.84 -8.62
C TYR A 26 -4.98 1.84 -7.83
N ASN A 27 -5.35 3.12 -7.92
CA ASN A 27 -4.66 4.20 -7.23
C ASN A 27 -5.47 4.62 -6.01
N PHE A 28 -4.78 4.83 -4.90
CA PHE A 28 -5.42 5.25 -3.66
C PHE A 28 -4.52 6.11 -2.79
N SER A 29 -5.14 6.83 -1.88
CA SER A 29 -4.48 7.67 -0.89
C SER A 29 -4.88 7.27 0.52
N ILE A 30 -3.90 7.28 1.43
CA ILE A 30 -4.17 7.36 2.87
C ILE A 30 -4.17 8.84 3.23
N ILE A 31 -5.31 9.35 3.68
CA ILE A 31 -5.54 10.79 3.92
C ILE A 31 -5.75 11.13 5.40
N GLY A 32 -5.59 10.17 6.30
CA GLY A 32 -5.73 10.39 7.74
C GLY A 32 -5.88 9.11 8.55
N GLY A 33 -6.21 9.29 9.83
CA GLY A 33 -6.40 8.23 10.83
C GLY A 33 -5.18 8.00 11.71
N THR A 34 -5.36 7.30 12.84
CA THR A 34 -4.32 7.08 13.86
C THR A 34 -3.16 6.20 13.40
N GLY A 35 -3.33 5.51 12.26
CA GLY A 35 -2.27 4.75 11.60
C GLY A 35 -1.39 5.58 10.66
N LEU A 36 -1.78 6.82 10.31
CA LEU A 36 -0.96 7.73 9.52
C LEU A 36 -0.04 8.51 10.48
N ALA A 37 1.26 8.58 10.15
CA ALA A 37 2.21 9.34 10.95
C ALA A 37 1.82 10.83 11.01
N GLU A 38 1.94 11.46 12.17
CA GLU A 38 1.54 12.85 12.35
C GLU A 38 2.32 13.82 11.46
N THR A 39 3.52 13.45 11.03
CA THR A 39 4.38 14.21 10.11
C THR A 39 3.94 14.14 8.65
N LEU A 40 2.94 13.31 8.31
CA LEU A 40 2.44 13.14 6.95
C LEU A 40 1.06 13.81 6.78
N GLU A 41 0.89 14.48 5.64
CA GLU A 41 -0.41 14.96 5.17
C GLU A 41 -1.19 13.83 4.50
N LYS A 42 -0.52 13.06 3.64
CA LYS A 42 -1.07 11.88 2.97
C LYS A 42 0.03 10.96 2.45
N ILE A 43 -0.35 9.75 2.07
CA ILE A 43 0.47 8.84 1.27
C ILE A 43 -0.33 8.46 0.04
N GLN A 44 0.26 8.53 -1.14
CA GLN A 44 -0.37 8.10 -2.39
C GLN A 44 0.30 6.85 -2.90
N PHE A 45 -0.53 5.93 -3.41
CA PHE A 45 -0.12 4.68 -4.00
C PHE A 45 -0.65 4.65 -5.42
N GLU A 46 0.26 4.67 -6.39
CA GLU A 46 -0.05 4.44 -7.79
C GLU A 46 0.35 3.00 -8.12
N SER A 47 -0.61 2.17 -8.52
CA SER A 47 -0.39 0.72 -8.64
C SER A 47 -0.98 0.19 -9.93
N GLN A 48 -0.22 -0.68 -10.59
CA GLN A 48 -0.64 -1.41 -11.78
C GLN A 48 -0.15 -2.85 -11.73
N LEU A 49 -1.01 -3.80 -12.12
CA LEU A 49 -0.61 -5.17 -12.41
C LEU A 49 -0.32 -5.32 -13.91
N VAL A 50 0.76 -6.01 -14.24
CA VAL A 50 1.08 -6.39 -15.61
C VAL A 50 1.35 -7.88 -15.70
N GLU A 51 0.95 -8.50 -16.79
CA GLU A 51 1.24 -9.91 -17.06
C GLU A 51 2.74 -10.13 -17.25
N THR A 52 3.21 -11.31 -16.84
CA THR A 52 4.61 -11.74 -17.06
C THR A 52 4.65 -12.97 -17.97
N PRO A 53 5.75 -13.20 -18.73
CA PRO A 53 5.83 -14.30 -19.71
C PRO A 53 5.60 -15.71 -19.14
N ASN A 54 5.72 -15.90 -17.83
CA ASN A 54 5.49 -17.17 -17.13
C ASN A 54 4.04 -17.37 -16.68
N GLY A 55 3.10 -16.51 -17.11
CA GLY A 55 1.69 -16.57 -16.72
C GLY A 55 1.39 -16.01 -15.32
N GLY A 56 2.38 -15.40 -14.67
CA GLY A 56 2.21 -14.67 -13.42
C GLY A 56 1.84 -13.20 -13.62
N SER A 57 1.97 -12.41 -12.55
CA SER A 57 1.80 -10.96 -12.59
C SER A 57 2.93 -10.24 -11.88
N LEU A 58 3.31 -9.08 -12.40
CA LEU A 58 4.20 -8.12 -11.74
C LEU A 58 3.39 -6.92 -11.29
N ARG A 59 3.42 -6.63 -9.98
CA ARG A 59 2.83 -5.40 -9.44
C ARG A 59 3.84 -4.27 -9.48
N LYS A 60 3.61 -3.29 -10.36
CA LYS A 60 4.30 -2.00 -10.33
C LYS A 60 3.61 -1.12 -9.29
N VAL A 61 4.38 -0.55 -8.37
CA VAL A 61 3.86 0.39 -7.37
C VAL A 61 4.81 1.55 -7.22
N HIS A 62 4.26 2.76 -7.28
CA HIS A 62 4.93 4.00 -6.91
C HIS A 62 4.25 4.56 -5.67
N VAL A 63 5.05 4.87 -4.63
CA VAL A 63 4.53 5.38 -3.36
C VAL A 63 5.11 6.77 -3.12
N GLN A 64 4.24 7.73 -2.91
CA GLN A 64 4.60 9.13 -2.67
C GLN A 64 4.17 9.53 -1.26
N PHE A 65 5.11 10.09 -0.49
CA PHE A 65 4.88 10.57 0.87
C PHE A 65 4.82 12.09 0.87
N PHE A 66 3.73 12.65 1.36
CA PHE A 66 3.53 14.08 1.44
C PHE A 66 3.70 14.48 2.90
N THR A 67 4.81 15.16 3.21
CA THR A 67 5.15 15.57 4.57
C THR A 67 4.55 16.93 4.91
N LYS A 68 4.25 17.14 6.18
CA LYS A 68 3.84 18.45 6.71
C LYS A 68 5.08 19.33 6.86
N GLY A 69 5.08 20.50 6.21
CA GLY A 69 6.20 21.43 6.24
C GLY A 69 7.52 20.77 5.82
N ASP A 70 8.62 21.09 6.51
CA ASP A 70 9.96 20.58 6.18
C ASP A 70 10.30 19.24 6.85
N ALA A 71 9.30 18.49 7.33
CA ALA A 71 9.53 17.17 7.91
C ALA A 71 10.17 16.24 6.88
N LYS A 72 11.20 15.50 7.30
CA LYS A 72 11.95 14.56 6.45
C LYS A 72 11.60 13.13 6.81
N MET A 73 11.53 12.27 5.80
CA MET A 73 11.51 10.83 5.99
C MET A 73 12.92 10.28 6.03
N SER A 74 13.21 9.40 6.99
CA SER A 74 14.47 8.69 7.00
C SER A 74 14.47 7.55 5.97
N GLU A 75 15.65 7.13 5.51
CA GLU A 75 15.76 5.93 4.67
C GLU A 75 15.21 4.67 5.37
N GLN A 76 15.32 4.60 6.70
CA GLN A 76 14.80 3.50 7.48
C GLN A 76 13.26 3.48 7.44
N ASP A 77 12.60 4.63 7.53
CA ASP A 77 11.14 4.72 7.42
C ASP A 77 10.65 4.29 6.02
N LEU A 78 11.37 4.72 4.97
CA LEU A 78 11.08 4.34 3.60
C LEU A 78 11.24 2.82 3.39
N LYS A 79 12.34 2.22 3.87
CA LYS A 79 12.55 0.76 3.82
C LYS A 79 11.50 0.00 4.61
N ALA A 80 11.11 0.49 5.79
CA ALA A 80 10.06 -0.12 6.60
C ALA A 80 8.70 -0.04 5.90
N SER A 81 8.41 1.07 5.20
CA SER A 81 7.19 1.19 4.39
C SER A 81 7.19 0.23 3.20
N GLN A 82 8.32 0.12 2.48
CA GLN A 82 8.49 -0.83 1.39
C GLN A 82 8.27 -2.28 1.87
N ALA A 83 8.90 -2.67 2.98
CA ALA A 83 8.73 -4.01 3.55
C ALA A 83 7.27 -4.31 3.94
N LYS A 84 6.52 -3.32 4.44
CA LYS A 84 5.08 -3.47 4.73
C LYS A 84 4.28 -3.72 3.45
N VAL A 85 4.56 -2.96 2.38
CA VAL A 85 3.87 -3.15 1.08
C VAL A 85 4.18 -4.53 0.50
N GLU A 86 5.44 -4.95 0.50
CA GLU A 86 5.85 -6.29 0.04
C GLU A 86 5.21 -7.41 0.89
N GLY A 87 5.16 -7.23 2.21
CA GLY A 87 4.51 -8.19 3.11
C GLY A 87 3.02 -8.36 2.83
N LEU A 88 2.30 -7.28 2.52
CA LEU A 88 0.89 -7.34 2.16
C LEU A 88 0.67 -8.09 0.83
N VAL A 89 1.51 -7.85 -0.17
CA VAL A 89 1.45 -8.57 -1.45
C VAL A 89 1.65 -10.07 -1.22
N LYS A 90 2.68 -10.45 -0.46
CA LYS A 90 2.97 -11.87 -0.13
C LYS A 90 1.84 -12.53 0.64
N LEU A 91 1.21 -11.81 1.57
CA LEU A 91 0.06 -12.32 2.33
C LEU A 91 -1.11 -12.66 1.40
N VAL A 92 -1.46 -11.73 0.49
CA VAL A 92 -2.56 -11.93 -0.47
C VAL A 92 -2.21 -13.07 -1.44
N GLU A 93 -1.00 -13.08 -1.98
CA GLU A 93 -0.52 -14.16 -2.87
C GLU A 93 -0.61 -15.52 -2.19
N THR A 94 -0.12 -15.63 -0.94
CA THR A 94 -0.18 -16.88 -0.17
C THR A 94 -1.61 -17.34 0.05
N PHE A 95 -2.51 -16.41 0.36
CA PHE A 95 -3.93 -16.70 0.52
C PHE A 95 -4.55 -17.22 -0.78
N LEU A 96 -4.33 -16.54 -1.92
CA LEU A 96 -4.88 -16.96 -3.21
C LEU A 96 -4.31 -18.32 -3.66
N LEU A 97 -3.01 -18.57 -3.46
CA LEU A 97 -2.40 -19.86 -3.77
C LEU A 97 -2.97 -21.02 -2.92
N ALA A 98 -3.33 -20.75 -1.67
CA ALA A 98 -3.97 -21.72 -0.79
C ALA A 98 -5.47 -21.92 -1.08
N ASN A 99 -6.09 -21.01 -1.85
CA ASN A 99 -7.52 -21.00 -2.15
C ASN A 99 -7.74 -20.76 -3.67
N PRO A 100 -7.38 -21.74 -4.53
CA PRO A 100 -7.35 -21.54 -5.98
C PRO A 100 -8.72 -21.32 -6.65
N ASP A 101 -9.81 -21.60 -5.92
CA ASP A 101 -11.19 -21.47 -6.41
C ASP A 101 -11.88 -20.15 -6.00
N TYR A 102 -11.15 -19.23 -5.34
CA TYR A 102 -11.66 -17.91 -4.95
C TYR A 102 -11.75 -16.97 -6.16
#